data_AF-A0A3C1KCL1-F1
#
_entry.id   AF-A0A3C1KCL1-F1
#
_cell.length_a   1.000
_cell.length_b   1.000
_cell.length_c   1.000
_cell.angle_alpha   90.00
_cell.angle_beta   90.00
_cell.angle_gamma   90.00
#
_symmetry.space_group_name_H-M   'P 1'
#
loop_
_entity.id
_entity.type
_entity.pdbx_description
1 polymer ?
#
loop_
_entity_poly.entity_id
_entity_poly.type
_entity_poly.pdbx_seq_one_letter_code
_entity_poly.pdbx_strand_id
1 'polypeptide(L)'
;PAQLRAVVAHERAHLSAHHELVLRLADLNLACMPRSGAAQRLRRSTSLLIELAADDAASRRAGAVHLANALVRVGRATGDVTVELRAERLAQRPCRLAGRLTPVAPVYERAVASLR
;
A
#
# COMPACT_ATOMS: atom_id res chain seq x y z
N PRO A 1 13.70 -0.53 16.41
CA PRO A 1 13.54 -1.65 15.43
C PRO A 1 12.80 -1.24 14.14
N ALA A 2 13.07 -1.91 13.01
CA ALA A 2 12.64 -1.46 11.67
C ALA A 2 11.12 -1.51 11.42
N GLN A 3 10.43 -2.56 11.88
CA GLN A 3 8.97 -2.70 11.79
C GLN A 3 8.23 -1.55 12.49
N LEU A 4 8.70 -1.15 13.68
CA LEU A 4 8.12 -0.02 14.41
C LEU A 4 8.28 1.29 13.63
N ARG A 5 9.42 1.52 12.98
CA ARG A 5 9.59 2.70 12.12
C ARG A 5 8.62 2.69 10.93
N ALA A 6 8.31 1.52 10.39
CA ALA A 6 7.35 1.39 9.30
C ALA A 6 5.91 1.73 9.74
N VAL A 7 5.48 1.23 10.91
CA VAL A 7 4.18 1.60 11.50
C VAL A 7 4.13 3.10 11.79
N VAL A 8 5.16 3.67 12.41
CA VAL A 8 5.21 5.13 12.66
C VAL A 8 5.18 5.94 11.37
N ALA A 9 5.79 5.44 10.28
CA ALA A 9 5.69 6.09 8.97
C ALA A 9 4.28 6.01 8.37
N HIS A 10 3.55 4.92 8.63
CA HIS A 10 2.15 4.73 8.25
C HIS A 10 1.24 5.71 9.02
N GLU A 11 1.35 5.78 10.35
CA GLU A 11 0.59 6.75 11.17
C GLU A 11 0.85 8.20 10.76
N ARG A 12 2.12 8.54 10.48
CA ARG A 12 2.48 9.88 9.98
C ARG A 12 1.86 10.17 8.62
N ALA A 13 1.69 9.16 7.75
CA ALA A 13 1.04 9.35 6.46
C ALA A 13 -0.41 9.79 6.64
N HIS A 14 -1.17 9.17 7.57
CA HIS A 14 -2.54 9.59 7.89
C HIS A 14 -2.63 11.06 8.30
N LEU A 15 -1.71 11.51 9.17
CA LEU A 15 -1.67 12.89 9.63
C LEU A 15 -1.29 13.86 8.50
N SER A 16 -0.23 13.55 7.74
CA SER A 16 0.28 14.44 6.69
C SER A 16 -0.66 14.59 5.50
N ALA A 17 -1.47 13.58 5.22
CA ALA A 17 -2.44 13.58 4.13
C ALA A 17 -3.87 13.88 4.61
N HIS A 18 -4.04 14.24 5.88
CA HIS A 18 -5.33 14.57 6.48
C HIS A 18 -6.42 13.51 6.23
N HIS A 19 -6.04 12.23 6.25
CA HIS A 19 -6.94 11.12 5.88
C HIS A 19 -8.20 11.06 6.74
N GLU A 20 -8.10 11.48 8.00
CA GLU A 20 -9.25 11.60 8.91
C GLU A 20 -10.34 12.53 8.36
N LEU A 21 -9.97 13.65 7.72
CA LEU A 21 -10.94 14.55 7.10
C LEU A 21 -11.64 13.87 5.92
N VAL A 22 -10.89 13.13 5.11
CA VAL A 22 -11.44 12.38 3.96
C VAL A 22 -12.44 11.32 4.43
N LEU A 23 -12.14 10.62 5.52
CA LEU A 23 -13.05 9.64 6.11
C LEU A 23 -14.31 10.31 6.67
N ARG A 24 -14.18 11.44 7.37
CA ARG A 24 -15.33 12.23 7.87
C ARG A 24 -16.24 12.71 6.76
N LEU A 25 -15.71 13.10 5.60
CA LEU A 25 -16.53 13.46 4.45
C LEU A 25 -17.33 12.27 3.93
N ALA A 26 -16.74 11.07 3.92
CA ALA A 26 -17.43 9.85 3.54
C ALA A 26 -18.50 9.44 4.58
N ASP A 27 -18.22 9.63 5.87
CA ASP A 27 -19.19 9.42 6.95
C ASP A 27 -20.35 10.43 6.87
N LEU A 28 -20.06 11.71 6.59
CA LEU A 28 -21.08 12.73 6.37
C LEU A 28 -21.98 12.38 5.18
N ASN A 29 -21.38 11.93 4.06
CA ASN A 29 -22.15 11.48 2.90
C ASN A 29 -23.09 10.32 3.26
N LEU A 30 -22.62 9.34 4.04
CA LEU A 30 -23.44 8.23 4.51
C LEU A 30 -24.55 8.69 5.47
N ALA A 31 -24.27 9.63 6.36
CA ALA A 31 -25.25 10.19 7.29
C ALA A 31 -26.39 10.92 6.56
N CYS A 32 -26.10 11.62 5.45
CA CYS A 32 -27.11 12.28 4.62
C CYS A 32 -27.94 11.27 3.80
N MET A 33 -27.42 10.08 3.51
CA MET A 33 -28.04 9.08 2.64
C MET A 33 -27.97 7.66 3.22
N PRO A 34 -28.53 7.40 4.42
CA PRO A 34 -28.23 6.18 5.18
C PRO A 34 -28.71 4.88 4.51
N ARG A 35 -29.77 4.96 3.69
CA ARG A 35 -30.31 3.80 2.94
C ARG A 35 -29.64 3.58 1.58
N SER A 36 -28.71 4.45 1.17
CA SER A 36 -28.02 4.33 -0.11
C SER A 36 -26.88 3.32 -0.04
N GLY A 37 -27.00 2.23 -0.81
CA GLY A 37 -25.90 1.28 -0.97
C GLY A 37 -24.65 1.90 -1.60
N ALA A 38 -24.81 2.97 -2.41
CA ALA A 38 -23.68 3.70 -2.97
C ALA A 38 -22.91 4.48 -1.90
N ALA A 39 -23.61 5.14 -0.98
CA ALA A 39 -22.97 5.86 0.14
C ALA A 39 -22.22 4.90 1.08
N GLN A 40 -22.80 3.72 1.35
CA GLN A 40 -22.12 2.67 2.12
C GLN A 40 -20.86 2.16 1.43
N ARG A 41 -20.92 1.93 0.11
CA ARG A 41 -19.73 1.53 -0.67
C ARG A 41 -18.68 2.62 -0.69
N LEU A 42 -19.07 3.88 -0.89
CA LEU A 42 -18.15 5.02 -0.86
C LEU A 42 -17.38 5.04 0.45
N ARG A 43 -18.07 4.98 1.59
CA ARG A 43 -17.42 4.96 2.91
C ARG A 43 -16.43 3.79 3.06
N ARG A 44 -16.85 2.57 2.74
CA ARG A 44 -15.98 1.37 2.83
C ARG A 44 -14.76 1.48 1.91
N SER A 45 -14.97 1.89 0.65
CA SER A 45 -13.91 2.08 -0.32
C SER A 45 -12.94 3.17 0.08
N THR A 46 -13.43 4.31 0.57
CA THR A 46 -12.59 5.41 1.07
C THR A 46 -11.71 4.94 2.22
N SER A 47 -12.28 4.24 3.20
CA SER A 47 -11.51 3.68 4.33
C SER A 47 -10.38 2.76 3.83
N LEU A 48 -10.68 1.84 2.92
CA LEU A 48 -9.65 0.95 2.37
C LEU A 48 -8.59 1.71 1.56
N LEU A 49 -8.98 2.66 0.72
CA LEU A 49 -8.05 3.43 -0.11
C LEU A 49 -7.10 4.28 0.74
N ILE A 50 -7.59 4.84 1.85
CA ILE A 50 -6.79 5.55 2.85
C ILE A 50 -5.66 4.64 3.40
N GLU A 51 -6.01 3.43 3.81
CA GLU A 51 -5.06 2.43 4.32
C GLU A 51 -4.01 2.06 3.26
N LEU A 52 -4.45 1.79 2.02
CA LEU A 52 -3.56 1.43 0.92
C LEU A 52 -2.61 2.60 0.53
N ALA A 53 -3.09 3.84 0.62
CA ALA A 53 -2.28 5.03 0.38
C ALA A 53 -1.25 5.26 1.50
N ALA A 54 -1.63 5.07 2.76
CA ALA A 54 -0.73 5.13 3.89
C ALA A 54 0.35 4.03 3.82
N ASP A 55 -0.03 2.81 3.43
CA ASP A 55 0.89 1.71 3.20
C ASP A 55 1.92 2.03 2.13
N ASP A 56 1.49 2.66 1.03
CA ASP A 56 2.36 3.05 -0.07
C ASP A 56 3.37 4.12 0.37
N ALA A 57 2.93 5.10 1.16
CA ALA A 57 3.80 6.13 1.71
C ALA A 57 4.82 5.55 2.70
N ALA A 58 4.37 4.71 3.63
CA ALA A 58 5.23 4.04 4.61
C ALA A 58 6.22 3.08 3.94
N SER A 59 5.79 2.34 2.92
CA SER A 59 6.67 1.45 2.14
C SER A 59 7.78 2.21 1.43
N ARG A 60 7.48 3.40 0.88
CA ARG A 60 8.50 4.28 0.27
C ARG A 60 9.50 4.82 1.29
N ARG A 61 9.05 5.13 2.52
CA ARG A 61 9.88 5.78 3.54
C ARG A 61 10.67 4.81 4.42
N ALA A 62 10.11 3.65 4.72
CA ALA A 62 10.65 2.69 5.68
C ALA A 62 10.88 1.29 5.09
N GLY A 63 10.57 1.06 3.80
CA GLY A 63 10.77 -0.21 3.11
C GLY A 63 9.54 -1.14 3.18
N ALA A 64 9.14 -1.68 2.02
CA ALA A 64 7.95 -2.53 1.89
C ALA A 64 8.01 -3.80 2.75
N VAL A 65 9.17 -4.46 2.83
CA VAL A 65 9.36 -5.68 3.65
C VAL A 65 9.16 -5.39 5.14
N HIS A 66 9.65 -4.24 5.63
CA HIS A 66 9.49 -3.87 7.04
C HIS A 66 8.03 -3.57 7.38
N LEU A 67 7.29 -2.94 6.47
CA LEU A 67 5.87 -2.70 6.66
C LEU A 67 5.05 -3.99 6.55
N ALA A 68 5.27 -4.83 5.53
CA ALA A 68 4.57 -6.11 5.37
C ALA A 68 4.73 -6.99 6.61
N ASN A 69 5.96 -7.13 7.13
CA ASN A 69 6.19 -7.90 8.36
C ASN A 69 5.50 -7.28 9.60
N ALA A 70 5.40 -5.95 9.66
CA ALA A 70 4.65 -5.30 10.73
C ALA A 70 3.15 -5.59 10.63
N LEU A 71 2.58 -5.49 9.41
CA LEU A 71 1.17 -5.77 9.15
C LEU A 71 0.81 -7.23 9.43
N VAL A 72 1.66 -8.22 9.08
CA VAL A 72 1.44 -9.63 9.46
C VAL A 72 1.33 -9.77 10.99
N ARG A 73 2.20 -9.09 11.74
CA ARG A 73 2.16 -9.16 13.22
C ARG A 73 0.90 -8.51 13.78
N VAL A 74 0.49 -7.37 13.22
CA VAL A 74 -0.74 -6.67 13.63
C VAL A 74 -1.96 -7.51 13.29
N GLY A 75 -2.08 -8.00 12.05
CA GLY A 75 -3.19 -8.83 11.59
C GLY A 75 -3.37 -10.09 12.44
N ARG A 76 -2.28 -10.80 12.78
CA ARG A 76 -2.32 -11.95 13.69
C ARG A 76 -2.75 -11.58 15.10
N ALA A 77 -2.33 -10.42 15.61
CA ALA A 77 -2.67 -9.97 16.95
C ALA A 77 -4.15 -9.51 17.05
N THR A 78 -4.71 -8.97 15.97
CA THR A 78 -6.09 -8.48 15.93
C THR A 78 -7.09 -9.50 15.37
N GLY A 79 -6.62 -10.55 14.69
CA GLY A 79 -7.48 -11.46 13.91
C GLY A 79 -8.05 -10.82 12.64
N ASP A 80 -7.46 -9.71 12.17
CA ASP A 80 -7.97 -8.95 11.02
C ASP A 80 -7.32 -9.41 9.71
N VAL A 81 -8.08 -10.22 8.97
CA VAL A 81 -7.68 -10.75 7.65
C VAL A 81 -7.38 -9.62 6.64
N THR A 82 -8.03 -8.45 6.77
CA THR A 82 -7.81 -7.35 5.82
C THR A 82 -6.40 -6.75 5.96
N VAL A 83 -5.85 -6.74 7.18
CA VAL A 83 -4.47 -6.31 7.46
C VAL A 83 -3.47 -7.30 6.89
N GLU A 84 -3.75 -8.60 6.98
CA GLU A 84 -2.90 -9.65 6.40
C GLU A 84 -2.88 -9.56 4.86
N LEU A 85 -4.03 -9.37 4.21
CA LEU A 85 -4.11 -9.17 2.75
C LEU A 85 -3.32 -7.93 2.29
N ARG A 86 -3.32 -6.86 3.09
CA ARG A 86 -2.48 -5.68 2.82
C ARG A 86 -0.99 -6.00 2.90
N ALA A 87 -0.59 -6.85 3.85
CA ALA A 87 0.78 -7.34 3.94
C ALA A 87 1.18 -8.17 2.71
N GLU A 88 0.32 -9.07 2.26
CA GLU A 88 0.51 -9.86 1.05
C GLU A 88 0.65 -8.97 -0.19
N ARG A 89 -0.21 -7.95 -0.34
CA ARG A 89 -0.12 -6.95 -1.41
C ARG A 89 1.27 -6.29 -1.45
N LEU A 90 1.83 -5.96 -0.29
CA LEU A 90 3.15 -5.33 -0.19
C LEU A 90 4.28 -6.31 -0.49
N ALA A 91 4.14 -7.59 -0.13
CA ALA A 91 5.10 -8.63 -0.45
C ALA A 91 5.14 -8.97 -1.94
N GLN A 92 4.00 -8.89 -2.63
CA GLN A 92 3.87 -9.14 -4.07
C GLN A 92 4.38 -7.97 -4.92
N ARG A 93 4.63 -6.79 -4.34
CA ARG A 93 5.18 -5.66 -5.09
C ARG A 93 6.62 -5.95 -5.49
N PRO A 94 6.97 -5.85 -6.79
CA PRO A 94 8.34 -6.07 -7.23
C PRO A 94 9.27 -5.10 -6.50
N CYS A 95 10.27 -5.65 -5.83
CA CYS A 95 11.28 -4.88 -5.12
C CYS A 95 12.01 -4.00 -6.13
N ARG A 96 11.91 -2.66 -6.02
CA ARG A 96 12.57 -1.73 -6.98
C ARG A 96 14.09 -1.90 -7.06
N LEU A 97 14.71 -2.63 -6.13
CA LEU A 97 16.11 -3.04 -6.23
C LEU A 97 16.37 -3.96 -7.43
N ALA A 98 15.37 -4.72 -7.90
CA ALA A 98 15.45 -5.46 -9.16
C ALA A 98 15.52 -4.54 -10.39
N GLY A 99 15.07 -3.29 -10.29
CA GLY A 99 15.18 -2.28 -11.34
C GLY A 99 16.52 -1.52 -11.34
N ARG A 100 17.41 -1.76 -10.36
CA ARG A 100 18.78 -1.21 -10.31
C ARG A 100 19.85 -2.22 -10.74
N LEU A 101 19.48 -3.47 -10.95
CA LEU A 101 20.28 -4.33 -11.82
C LEU A 101 20.05 -3.79 -13.23
N THR A 102 21.02 -3.03 -13.75
CA THR A 102 21.06 -2.71 -15.17
C THR A 102 20.85 -4.01 -15.94
N PRO A 103 19.90 -4.09 -16.88
CA PRO A 103 19.86 -5.20 -17.81
C PRO A 103 21.24 -5.29 -18.45
N VAL A 104 21.97 -6.41 -18.24
CA VAL A 104 23.07 -6.75 -19.14
C VAL A 104 22.42 -6.81 -20.52
N ALA A 105 22.84 -5.94 -21.44
CA ALA A 105 22.22 -5.82 -22.75
C ALA A 105 22.02 -7.23 -23.35
N PRO A 106 20.80 -7.56 -23.84
CA PRO A 106 20.56 -8.87 -24.36
C PRO A 106 21.52 -9.11 -25.53
N VAL A 107 22.23 -10.24 -25.47
CA VAL A 107 23.15 -10.76 -26.50
C VAL A 107 22.50 -10.79 -27.91
N TYR A 108 21.17 -10.66 -27.96
CA TYR A 108 20.33 -10.67 -29.15
C TYR A 108 20.62 -9.56 -30.17
N GLU A 109 21.00 -8.33 -29.77
CA GLU A 109 21.27 -7.25 -30.75
C GLU A 109 22.52 -7.50 -31.61
N ARG A 110 23.53 -8.24 -31.10
CA ARG A 110 24.72 -8.60 -31.88
C ARG A 110 24.45 -9.69 -32.93
N ALA A 111 23.43 -10.53 -32.71
CA ALA A 111 23.09 -11.60 -33.63
C ALA A 111 22.41 -11.06 -34.91
N VAL A 112 21.62 -9.99 -34.79
CA VAL A 112 20.86 -9.41 -35.91
C VAL A 112 21.72 -8.54 -36.82
N ALA A 113 22.76 -7.89 -36.28
CA ALA A 113 23.72 -7.09 -37.07
C ALA A 113 24.65 -7.94 -37.95
N SER A 114 24.80 -9.24 -37.66
CA SER A 114 25.69 -10.15 -38.39
C SER A 114 25.03 -10.84 -39.59
N LEU A 115 23.75 -10.53 -39.88
CA LEU A 115 22.94 -11.11 -40.96
C LEU A 115 22.57 -10.08 -42.04
N ARG A 116 23.34 -8.99 -42.18
CA ARG A 116 23.27 -8.06 -43.31
C ARG A 116 24.62 -7.97 -43.99
#